data_AF-A0AAU9CM38-F1
#
_entry.id   AF-A0AAU9CM38-F1
#
_cell.length_a   1.000
_cell.length_b   1.000
_cell.length_c   1.000
_cell.angle_alpha   90.00
_cell.angle_beta   90.00
_cell.angle_gamma   90.00
#
_symmetry.space_group_name_H-M   'P 1'
#
loop_
_entity.id
_entity.type
_entity.pdbx_description
1 polymer ?
#
loop_
_entity_poly.entity_id
_entity_poly.type
_entity_poly.pdbx_seq_one_letter_code
_entity_poly.pdbx_strand_id
1 'polypeptide(L)'
;MKMRRLLEDIKKREFTTGANFSYNLDREFELISSNLNLIHRKYLDADFTHFLDKGRVAVLNTFSGGILFLKAPEAIEKVTIDSRSQSKHFHVSVLFMSESRRPENIKYKPGAGKDETVQWSVESIFPNFFEYPREIQKAMLLILGRIVKRICEYGRTNFAYMKIENEFDIELLIDGQVVSEVQVELN
;
A
#
# COMPACT_ATOMS: atom_id res chain seq x y z
N MET A 1 14.34 -6.93 22.44
CA MET A 1 15.22 -5.90 21.84
C MET A 1 15.34 -5.98 20.30
N LYS A 2 15.24 -7.17 19.66
CA LYS A 2 15.28 -7.31 18.18
C LYS A 2 14.08 -6.72 17.43
N MET A 3 12.83 -6.89 17.92
CA MET A 3 11.62 -6.45 17.19
C MET A 3 11.51 -4.93 16.95
N ARG A 4 11.92 -4.08 17.91
CA ARG A 4 11.83 -2.61 17.75
C ARG A 4 12.74 -2.07 16.64
N ARG A 5 13.77 -2.81 16.23
CA ARG A 5 14.63 -2.42 15.12
C ARG A 5 14.05 -2.80 13.76
N LEU A 6 13.14 -3.79 13.70
CA LEU A 6 12.58 -4.30 12.45
C LEU A 6 11.93 -3.20 11.61
N LEU A 7 11.03 -2.41 12.20
CA LEU A 7 10.32 -1.36 11.46
C LEU A 7 11.28 -0.27 10.97
N GLU A 8 12.25 0.11 11.81
CA GLU A 8 13.26 1.11 11.45
C GLU A 8 14.20 0.59 10.35
N ASP A 9 14.57 -0.68 10.40
CA ASP A 9 15.40 -1.33 9.37
C ASP A 9 14.63 -1.42 8.04
N ILE A 10 13.32 -1.67 8.07
CA ILE A 10 12.48 -1.62 6.86
C ILE A 10 12.40 -0.20 6.32
N LYS A 11 12.18 0.83 7.15
CA LYS A 11 12.09 2.23 6.71
C LYS A 11 13.37 2.72 6.02
N LYS A 12 14.54 2.32 6.54
CA LYS A 12 15.85 2.75 6.03
C LYS A 12 16.27 2.11 4.72
N ARG A 13 15.76 0.93 4.39
CA ARG A 13 16.09 0.25 3.12
C ARG A 13 15.47 1.01 1.97
N GLU A 14 16.12 1.14 0.84
CA GLU A 14 15.46 1.66 -0.37
C GLU A 14 14.55 0.57 -0.97
N PHE A 15 13.32 0.94 -1.34
CA PHE A 15 12.39 0.02 -1.99
C PHE A 15 12.50 0.24 -3.50
N THR A 16 13.07 -0.74 -4.19
CA THR A 16 13.36 -0.62 -5.63
C THR A 16 12.42 -1.53 -6.42
N THR A 17 11.98 -1.03 -7.58
CA THR A 17 11.19 -1.80 -8.56
C THR A 17 12.02 -2.03 -9.80
N GLY A 18 11.97 -3.25 -10.34
CA GLY A 18 12.39 -3.51 -11.71
C GLY A 18 11.40 -2.95 -12.74
N ALA A 19 11.67 -3.23 -14.01
CA ALA A 19 10.79 -2.82 -15.11
C ALA A 19 9.34 -3.31 -14.90
N ASN A 20 8.36 -2.55 -15.37
CA ASN A 20 6.94 -2.88 -15.27
C ASN A 20 6.44 -3.14 -13.83
N PHE A 21 7.01 -2.46 -12.83
CA PHE A 21 6.66 -2.67 -11.42
C PHE A 21 6.90 -4.10 -10.91
N SER A 22 7.94 -4.78 -11.41
CA SER A 22 8.35 -6.04 -10.80
C SER A 22 9.03 -5.78 -9.45
N TYR A 23 8.45 -6.28 -8.37
CA TYR A 23 9.07 -6.25 -7.03
C TYR A 23 9.70 -7.62 -6.74
N ASN A 24 10.86 -7.62 -6.09
CA ASN A 24 11.39 -8.79 -5.40
C ASN A 24 11.33 -8.48 -3.89
N LEU A 25 10.67 -9.35 -3.13
CA LEU A 25 10.50 -9.21 -1.68
C LEU A 25 11.48 -10.07 -0.86
N ASP A 26 12.50 -10.68 -1.49
CA ASP A 26 13.48 -11.56 -0.83
C ASP A 26 14.17 -10.85 0.35
N ARG A 27 14.53 -9.57 0.17
CA ARG A 27 15.20 -8.77 1.19
C ARG A 27 14.31 -8.51 2.40
N GLU A 28 13.05 -8.19 2.15
CA GLU A 28 12.01 -7.98 3.15
C GLU A 28 11.70 -9.30 3.87
N PHE A 29 11.64 -10.39 3.11
CA PHE A 29 11.40 -11.74 3.63
C PHE A 29 12.53 -12.15 4.58
N GLU A 30 13.79 -12.04 4.18
CA GLU A 30 14.95 -12.34 5.02
C GLU A 30 14.92 -11.53 6.33
N LEU A 31 14.62 -10.24 6.23
CA LEU A 31 14.60 -9.35 7.37
C LEU A 31 13.50 -9.73 8.37
N ILE A 32 12.26 -9.94 7.90
CA ILE A 32 11.13 -10.30 8.76
C ILE A 32 11.30 -11.74 9.29
N SER A 33 11.61 -12.70 8.42
CA SER A 33 11.73 -14.12 8.77
C SER A 33 12.75 -14.38 9.87
N SER A 34 13.84 -13.61 9.93
CA SER A 34 14.85 -13.70 10.99
C SER A 34 14.29 -13.49 12.41
N ASN A 35 13.11 -12.86 12.53
CA ASN A 35 12.40 -12.58 13.78
C ASN A 35 11.21 -13.54 14.04
N LEU A 36 10.97 -14.50 13.14
CA LEU A 36 9.83 -15.41 13.20
C LEU A 36 10.23 -16.83 13.62
N ASN A 37 9.29 -17.55 14.23
CA ASN A 37 9.39 -19.00 14.45
C ASN A 37 9.13 -19.76 13.14
N LEU A 38 9.34 -21.08 13.15
CA LEU A 38 9.23 -21.90 11.93
C LEU A 38 7.84 -21.82 11.27
N ILE A 39 6.75 -21.76 12.05
CA ILE A 39 5.39 -21.72 11.52
C ILE A 39 5.15 -20.38 10.84
N HIS A 40 5.41 -19.26 11.53
CA HIS A 40 5.22 -17.93 10.95
C HIS A 40 6.16 -17.66 9.76
N ARG A 41 7.36 -18.27 9.71
CA ARG A 41 8.22 -18.19 8.52
C ARG A 41 7.57 -18.83 7.30
N LYS A 42 6.93 -19.99 7.47
CA LYS A 42 6.19 -20.65 6.38
C LYS A 42 4.98 -19.83 5.94
N TYR A 43 4.28 -19.21 6.88
CA TYR A 43 3.19 -18.29 6.56
C TYR A 43 3.69 -17.08 5.77
N LEU A 44 4.81 -16.49 6.18
CA LEU A 44 5.37 -15.33 5.50
C LEU A 44 5.77 -15.65 4.06
N ASP A 45 6.37 -16.83 3.85
CA ASP A 45 6.74 -17.33 2.52
C ASP A 45 5.51 -17.53 1.62
N ALA A 46 4.46 -18.15 2.17
CA ALA A 46 3.19 -18.32 1.48
C ALA A 46 2.50 -16.99 1.15
N ASP A 47 2.50 -16.03 2.08
CA ASP A 47 1.91 -14.71 1.89
C ASP A 47 2.67 -13.90 0.83
N PHE A 48 4.01 -13.94 0.85
CA PHE A 48 4.83 -13.21 -0.13
C PHE A 48 4.69 -13.83 -1.52
N THR A 49 4.66 -15.16 -1.61
CA THR A 49 4.39 -15.87 -2.86
C THR A 49 3.00 -15.53 -3.39
N HIS A 50 1.97 -15.57 -2.53
CA HIS A 50 0.60 -15.20 -2.90
C HIS A 50 0.50 -13.74 -3.36
N PHE A 51 1.15 -12.83 -2.65
CA PHE A 51 1.18 -11.42 -3.00
C PHE A 51 1.83 -11.21 -4.38
N LEU A 52 2.97 -11.85 -4.64
CA LEU A 52 3.65 -11.76 -5.92
C LEU A 52 2.85 -12.39 -7.06
N ASP A 53 2.05 -13.42 -6.80
CA ASP A 53 1.17 -14.03 -7.82
C ASP A 53 -0.07 -13.17 -8.09
N LYS A 54 -0.82 -12.83 -7.04
CA LYS A 54 -2.18 -12.23 -7.12
C LYS A 54 -2.29 -10.87 -6.46
N GLY A 55 -1.83 -10.74 -5.21
CA GLY A 55 -2.04 -9.55 -4.39
C GLY A 55 -1.53 -8.26 -5.06
N ARG A 56 -0.37 -8.32 -5.73
CA ARG A 56 0.23 -7.19 -6.44
C ARG A 56 -0.69 -6.60 -7.50
N VAL A 57 -1.47 -7.43 -8.18
CA VAL A 57 -2.37 -7.00 -9.26
C VAL A 57 -3.54 -6.21 -8.68
N ALA A 58 -4.07 -6.63 -7.53
CA ALA A 58 -5.11 -5.91 -6.83
C ALA A 58 -4.64 -4.52 -6.35
N VAL A 59 -3.44 -4.46 -5.76
CA VAL A 59 -2.83 -3.20 -5.30
C VAL A 59 -2.56 -2.27 -6.48
N LEU A 60 -1.94 -2.79 -7.55
CA LEU A 60 -1.63 -2.02 -8.74
C LEU A 60 -2.90 -1.46 -9.37
N ASN A 61 -3.90 -2.30 -9.68
CA ASN A 61 -5.14 -1.85 -10.31
C ASN A 61 -5.88 -0.80 -9.48
N THR A 62 -5.83 -0.90 -8.15
CA THR A 62 -6.45 0.08 -7.26
C THR A 62 -5.79 1.45 -7.40
N PHE A 63 -4.45 1.51 -7.34
CA PHE A 63 -3.70 2.77 -7.32
C PHE A 63 -3.26 3.26 -8.71
N SER A 64 -3.39 2.45 -9.75
CA SER A 64 -3.08 2.82 -11.14
C SER A 64 -4.32 2.84 -12.03
N GLY A 65 -5.51 3.11 -11.48
CA GLY A 65 -6.72 3.21 -12.31
C GLY A 65 -8.04 2.99 -11.60
N GLY A 66 -8.02 2.51 -10.35
CA GLY A 66 -9.21 2.40 -9.51
C GLY A 66 -9.54 3.70 -8.77
N ILE A 67 -9.12 3.78 -7.51
CA ILE A 67 -9.38 4.95 -6.65
C ILE A 67 -8.48 6.14 -7.00
N LEU A 68 -7.35 5.91 -7.68
CA LEU A 68 -6.37 6.93 -8.04
C LEU A 68 -6.29 7.20 -9.57
N PHE A 69 -7.42 7.08 -10.27
CA PHE A 69 -7.49 7.43 -11.69
C PHE A 69 -7.49 8.95 -11.92
N LEU A 70 -6.42 9.48 -12.51
CA LEU A 70 -6.15 10.91 -12.68
C LEU A 70 -5.71 11.24 -14.13
N LYS A 71 -6.65 11.57 -15.00
CA LYS A 71 -6.39 12.07 -16.38
C LYS A 71 -5.95 13.53 -16.43
N ALA A 72 -6.39 14.34 -15.47
CA ALA A 72 -5.95 15.70 -15.22
C ALA A 72 -5.20 15.75 -13.88
N PRO A 73 -4.21 16.65 -13.76
CA PRO A 73 -3.48 16.88 -12.51
C PRO A 73 -4.43 17.08 -11.32
N GLU A 74 -4.21 16.41 -10.20
CA GLU A 74 -4.99 16.64 -8.99
C GLU A 74 -4.19 16.44 -7.70
N ALA A 75 -4.50 17.26 -6.70
CA ALA A 75 -3.85 17.24 -5.40
C ALA A 75 -4.50 16.25 -4.44
N ILE A 76 -3.65 15.46 -3.77
CA ILE A 76 -4.03 14.44 -2.79
C ILE A 76 -3.74 14.99 -1.40
N GLU A 77 -4.72 14.90 -0.52
CA GLU A 77 -4.53 15.23 0.89
C GLU A 77 -3.83 14.07 1.60
N LYS A 78 -4.35 12.85 1.43
CA LYS A 78 -3.83 11.66 2.11
C LYS A 78 -4.27 10.37 1.45
N VAL A 79 -3.47 9.31 1.62
CA VAL A 79 -3.90 7.92 1.37
C VAL A 79 -3.93 7.16 2.69
N THR A 80 -4.93 6.29 2.87
CA THR A 80 -5.06 5.46 4.07
C THR A 80 -5.11 3.99 3.69
N ILE A 81 -4.38 3.14 4.41
CA ILE A 81 -4.50 1.67 4.35
C ILE A 81 -4.72 1.16 5.78
N ASP A 82 -5.93 0.74 6.08
CA ASP A 82 -6.35 0.33 7.42
C ASP A 82 -6.74 -1.16 7.45
N SER A 83 -5.95 -1.96 8.15
CA SER A 83 -6.30 -3.35 8.42
C SER A 83 -7.35 -3.45 9.53
N ARG A 84 -8.55 -3.91 9.19
CA ARG A 84 -9.68 -4.07 10.13
C ARG A 84 -9.82 -5.53 10.55
N SER A 85 -9.43 -5.86 11.78
CA SER A 85 -9.43 -7.23 12.28
C SER A 85 -10.83 -7.85 12.38
N GLN A 86 -11.83 -7.04 12.71
CA GLN A 86 -13.23 -7.49 12.85
C GLN A 86 -13.83 -7.96 11.53
N SER A 87 -13.61 -7.21 10.45
CA SER A 87 -14.15 -7.53 9.13
C SER A 87 -13.19 -8.38 8.30
N LYS A 88 -11.91 -8.49 8.70
CA LYS A 88 -10.83 -9.11 7.91
C LYS A 88 -10.60 -8.46 6.54
N HIS A 89 -10.74 -7.15 6.49
CA HIS A 89 -10.51 -6.36 5.27
C HIS A 89 -9.42 -5.31 5.48
N PHE A 90 -8.69 -5.01 4.41
CA PHE A 90 -8.01 -3.73 4.28
C PHE A 90 -9.03 -2.72 3.76
N HIS A 91 -9.26 -1.65 4.51
CA HIS A 91 -9.97 -0.48 4.04
C HIS A 91 -8.96 0.52 3.49
N VAL A 92 -9.09 0.84 2.21
CA VAL A 92 -8.16 1.70 1.50
C VAL A 92 -8.89 2.93 1.02
N SER A 93 -8.32 4.10 1.23
CA SER A 93 -8.91 5.35 0.78
C SER A 93 -7.88 6.33 0.21
N VAL A 94 -8.36 7.19 -0.69
CA VAL A 94 -7.65 8.38 -1.16
C VAL A 94 -8.55 9.58 -0.86
N LEU A 95 -8.03 10.51 -0.09
CA LEU A 95 -8.65 11.79 0.18
C LEU A 95 -7.99 12.85 -0.70
N PHE A 96 -8.78 13.57 -1.48
CA PHE A 96 -8.32 14.67 -2.32
C PHE A 96 -8.52 16.02 -1.62
N MET A 97 -7.66 16.98 -1.90
CA MET A 97 -7.76 18.33 -1.30
C MET A 97 -9.00 19.09 -1.77
N SER A 98 -9.56 18.71 -2.92
CA SER A 98 -10.70 19.39 -3.53
C SER A 98 -12.02 18.72 -3.13
N GLU A 99 -13.02 19.51 -2.76
CA GLU A 99 -14.39 19.00 -2.50
C GLU A 99 -15.02 18.37 -3.74
N SER A 100 -14.70 18.90 -4.93
CA SER A 100 -15.13 18.37 -6.22
C SER A 100 -13.94 18.04 -7.10
N ARG A 101 -13.99 16.86 -7.69
CA ARG A 101 -13.00 16.33 -8.64
C ARG A 101 -13.05 17.07 -9.97
N ARG A 102 -11.93 17.12 -10.70
CA ARG A 102 -11.90 17.73 -12.05
C ARG A 102 -12.80 16.97 -13.05
N PRO A 103 -13.51 17.64 -13.98
CA PRO A 103 -14.39 17.00 -14.96
C PRO A 103 -13.74 15.85 -15.74
N GLU A 104 -12.47 15.98 -16.09
CA GLU A 104 -11.69 14.98 -16.83
C GLU A 104 -11.45 13.69 -16.02
N ASN A 105 -11.41 13.82 -14.70
CA ASN A 105 -11.19 12.72 -13.75
C ASN A 105 -12.49 12.00 -13.38
N ILE A 106 -13.65 12.66 -13.51
CA ILE A 106 -14.97 12.06 -13.21
C ILE A 106 -15.69 11.52 -14.45
N LYS A 107 -15.29 11.90 -15.67
CA LYS A 107 -15.98 11.54 -16.92
C LYS A 107 -16.28 10.03 -17.05
N TYR A 108 -15.43 9.18 -16.49
CA TYR A 108 -15.54 7.72 -16.55
C TYR A 108 -15.86 7.07 -15.19
N LYS A 109 -16.12 7.88 -14.15
CA LYS A 109 -16.39 7.41 -12.79
C LYS A 109 -17.51 8.24 -12.15
N PRO A 110 -18.77 7.92 -12.46
CA PRO A 110 -19.92 8.56 -11.82
C PRO A 110 -19.84 8.33 -10.31
N GLY A 111 -19.91 9.41 -9.51
CA GLY A 111 -19.78 9.34 -8.06
C GLY A 111 -18.36 9.59 -7.51
N ALA A 112 -17.38 9.86 -8.38
CA ALA A 112 -16.07 10.30 -7.92
C ALA A 112 -16.17 11.63 -7.18
N GLY A 113 -15.69 11.66 -5.93
CA GLY A 113 -15.81 12.78 -5.01
C GLY A 113 -14.51 13.03 -4.26
N LYS A 114 -14.61 13.80 -3.16
CA LYS A 114 -13.46 14.12 -2.31
C LYS A 114 -12.77 12.87 -1.74
N ASP A 115 -13.55 11.87 -1.36
CA ASP A 115 -13.08 10.60 -0.82
C ASP A 115 -13.39 9.47 -1.80
N GLU A 116 -12.40 8.61 -2.02
CA GLU A 116 -12.48 7.42 -2.85
C GLU A 116 -12.00 6.23 -2.07
N THR A 117 -12.87 5.22 -1.89
CA THR A 117 -12.59 4.07 -1.04
C THR A 117 -12.74 2.74 -1.78
N VAL A 118 -11.98 1.75 -1.33
CA VAL A 118 -12.14 0.35 -1.72
C VAL A 118 -11.83 -0.55 -0.53
N GLN A 119 -12.41 -1.75 -0.54
CA GLN A 119 -12.08 -2.79 0.42
C GLN A 119 -11.41 -3.95 -0.30
N TRP A 120 -10.31 -4.44 0.27
CA TRP A 120 -9.71 -5.71 -0.13
C TRP A 120 -9.93 -6.71 0.97
N SER A 121 -10.30 -7.94 0.62
CA SER A 121 -10.14 -9.04 1.57
C SER A 121 -8.66 -9.15 1.92
N VAL A 122 -8.34 -9.23 3.22
CA VAL A 122 -6.95 -9.44 3.65
C VAL A 122 -6.40 -10.71 3.02
N GLU A 123 -7.24 -11.73 2.85
CA GLU A 123 -6.85 -12.99 2.22
C GLU A 123 -6.44 -12.87 0.76
N SER A 124 -6.91 -11.83 0.04
CA SER A 124 -6.49 -11.58 -1.34
C SER A 124 -5.13 -10.90 -1.48
N ILE A 125 -4.58 -10.39 -0.38
CA ILE A 125 -3.30 -9.69 -0.34
C ILE A 125 -2.28 -10.51 0.45
N PHE A 126 -2.61 -10.84 1.71
CA PHE A 126 -1.81 -11.61 2.66
C PHE A 126 -2.69 -12.58 3.46
N PRO A 127 -2.91 -13.82 2.99
CA PRO A 127 -3.74 -14.84 3.63
C PRO A 127 -3.59 -15.01 5.14
N ASN A 128 -2.35 -14.97 5.65
CA ASN A 128 -2.06 -15.26 7.05
C ASN A 128 -1.86 -14.01 7.91
N PHE A 129 -2.20 -12.81 7.41
CA PHE A 129 -1.88 -11.54 8.07
C PHE A 129 -2.30 -11.47 9.54
N PHE A 130 -3.51 -11.93 9.88
CA PHE A 130 -4.01 -11.88 11.25
C PHE A 130 -3.44 -12.97 12.18
N GLU A 131 -2.75 -13.96 11.62
CA GLU A 131 -2.06 -14.99 12.40
C GLU A 131 -0.74 -14.48 12.99
N TYR A 132 -0.20 -13.38 12.47
CA TYR A 132 1.07 -12.86 12.96
C TYR A 132 0.94 -12.02 14.23
N PRO A 133 2.01 -11.95 15.05
CA PRO A 133 2.15 -10.93 16.07
C PRO A 133 2.04 -9.51 15.47
N ARG A 134 1.49 -8.58 16.25
CA ARG A 134 1.21 -7.20 15.82
C ARG A 134 2.42 -6.48 15.16
N GLU A 135 3.64 -6.71 15.64
CA GLU A 135 4.85 -6.09 15.05
C GLU A 135 5.14 -6.57 13.63
N ILE A 136 4.77 -7.81 13.30
CA ILE A 136 4.93 -8.38 11.97
C ILE A 136 3.81 -7.88 11.05
N GLN A 137 2.58 -7.75 11.57
CA GLN A 137 1.49 -7.08 10.85
C GLN A 137 1.88 -5.65 10.46
N LYS A 138 2.47 -4.88 11.38
CA LYS A 138 3.02 -3.53 11.10
C LYS A 138 4.09 -3.57 10.02
N ALA A 139 5.01 -4.54 10.08
CA ALA A 139 6.08 -4.69 9.09
C ALA A 139 5.53 -4.99 7.68
N MET A 140 4.55 -5.89 7.58
CA MET A 140 3.88 -6.22 6.32
C MET A 140 3.08 -5.03 5.77
N LEU A 141 2.37 -4.31 6.64
CA LEU A 141 1.64 -3.11 6.25
C LEU A 141 2.58 -2.00 5.77
N LEU A 142 3.75 -1.86 6.41
CA LEU A 142 4.80 -0.95 5.95
C LEU A 142 5.29 -1.31 4.55
N ILE A 143 5.55 -2.59 4.28
CA ILE A 143 5.93 -3.03 2.91
C ILE A 143 4.83 -2.67 1.90
N LEU A 144 3.57 -2.93 2.23
CA LEU A 144 2.44 -2.56 1.37
C LEU A 144 2.38 -1.05 1.12
N GLY A 145 2.53 -0.22 2.16
CA GLY A 145 2.58 1.23 2.03
C GLY A 145 3.73 1.71 1.13
N ARG A 146 4.89 1.04 1.20
CA ARG A 146 6.05 1.36 0.34
C ARG A 146 5.84 0.96 -1.11
N ILE A 147 5.15 -0.15 -1.35
CA ILE A 147 4.71 -0.54 -2.70
C ILE A 147 3.77 0.53 -3.26
N VAL A 148 2.80 1.00 -2.47
CA VAL A 148 1.88 2.07 -2.89
C VAL A 148 2.61 3.38 -3.12
N LYS A 149 3.55 3.78 -2.24
CA LYS A 149 4.45 4.93 -2.46
C LYS A 149 5.08 4.84 -3.84
N ARG A 150 5.69 3.70 -4.15
CA ARG A 150 6.39 3.51 -5.42
C ARG A 150 5.44 3.57 -6.63
N ILE A 151 4.23 3.02 -6.50
CA ILE A 151 3.18 3.14 -7.53
C ILE A 151 2.85 4.60 -7.80
N CYS A 152 2.69 5.42 -6.76
CA CYS A 152 2.40 6.84 -6.91
C CYS A 152 3.55 7.59 -7.58
N GLU A 153 4.79 7.43 -7.11
CA GLU A 153 5.96 8.15 -7.61
C GLU A 153 6.29 7.79 -9.06
N TYR A 154 6.38 6.49 -9.37
CA TYR A 154 6.68 6.03 -10.71
C TYR A 154 5.49 6.20 -11.64
N GLY A 155 4.27 5.91 -11.15
CA GLY A 155 3.05 6.01 -11.94
C GLY A 155 2.80 7.43 -12.43
N ARG A 156 3.11 8.44 -11.63
CA ARG A 156 3.00 9.84 -12.05
C ARG A 156 3.80 10.19 -13.30
N THR A 157 5.01 9.64 -13.42
CA THR A 157 5.91 9.92 -14.55
C THR A 157 5.66 9.00 -15.75
N ASN A 158 5.13 7.80 -15.52
CA ASN A 158 5.06 6.77 -16.56
C ASN A 158 3.63 6.37 -16.98
N PHE A 159 2.61 6.65 -16.17
CA PHE A 159 1.22 6.27 -16.45
C PHE A 159 0.39 7.47 -16.89
N ALA A 160 -0.34 7.31 -17.99
CA ALA A 160 -1.15 8.38 -18.59
C ALA A 160 -2.29 8.91 -17.68
N TYR A 161 -2.63 8.16 -16.63
CA TYR A 161 -3.79 8.38 -15.75
C TYR A 161 -3.41 8.44 -14.26
N MET A 162 -2.21 8.92 -13.92
CA MET A 162 -1.78 9.15 -12.53
C MET A 162 -1.17 10.55 -12.34
N LYS A 163 -1.82 11.60 -12.85
CA LYS A 163 -1.30 12.98 -12.74
C LYS A 163 -1.46 13.55 -11.32
N ILE A 164 -0.54 13.21 -10.43
CA ILE A 164 -0.48 13.72 -9.05
C ILE A 164 0.22 15.09 -9.01
N GLU A 165 -0.37 16.07 -8.30
CA GLU A 165 0.14 17.46 -8.23
C GLU A 165 1.06 17.76 -7.04
N ASN A 166 0.93 17.04 -5.91
CA ASN A 166 1.67 17.33 -4.68
C ASN A 166 2.20 16.07 -3.97
N GLU A 167 3.10 16.29 -3.02
CA GLU A 167 3.50 15.29 -2.02
C GLU A 167 2.40 15.08 -0.99
N PHE A 168 2.29 13.87 -0.46
CA PHE A 168 1.28 13.49 0.51
C PHE A 168 1.74 12.28 1.33
N ASP A 169 1.05 12.05 2.45
CA ASP A 169 1.32 10.91 3.32
C ASP A 169 0.41 9.71 3.01
N ILE A 170 0.98 8.52 3.12
CA ILE A 170 0.25 7.26 3.21
C ILE A 170 0.24 6.85 4.68
N GLU A 171 -0.91 6.97 5.32
CA GLU A 171 -1.13 6.47 6.68
C GLU A 171 -1.44 4.98 6.66
N LEU A 172 -0.74 4.25 7.53
CA LEU A 172 -0.89 2.82 7.71
C LEU A 172 -1.52 2.57 9.08
N LEU A 173 -2.71 2.00 9.10
CA LEU A 173 -3.50 1.78 10.31
C LEU A 173 -3.76 0.31 10.55
N ILE A 174 -3.91 -0.04 11.82
CA ILE A 174 -4.51 -1.31 12.20
C ILE A 174 -5.60 -1.04 13.24
N ASP A 175 -6.83 -1.42 12.90
CA ASP A 175 -8.04 -1.17 13.69
C ASP A 175 -8.27 0.33 13.96
N GLY A 176 -8.00 1.18 12.97
CA GLY A 176 -8.16 2.63 13.09
C GLY A 176 -7.05 3.35 13.87
N GLN A 177 -6.02 2.65 14.32
CA GLN A 177 -4.85 3.28 14.96
C GLN A 177 -3.69 3.38 13.98
N VAL A 178 -3.14 4.59 13.81
CA VAL A 178 -1.94 4.82 12.99
C VAL A 178 -0.76 4.07 13.59
N VAL A 179 -0.14 3.21 12.78
CA VAL A 179 1.05 2.42 13.17
C VAL A 179 2.31 2.84 12.44
N SER A 180 2.19 3.47 11.27
CA SER A 180 3.30 4.05 10.52
C SER A 180 2.77 5.01 9.46
N GLU A 181 3.65 5.86 8.95
CA GLU A 181 3.40 6.74 7.81
C GLU A 181 4.50 6.54 6.76
N VAL A 182 4.16 6.76 5.50
CA VAL A 182 5.08 6.72 4.37
C VAL A 182 4.81 7.94 3.48
N GLN A 183 5.78 8.85 3.38
CA GLN A 183 5.67 10.05 2.54
C GLN A 183 5.94 9.72 1.06
N VAL A 184 5.07 10.20 0.18
CA VAL A 184 5.25 10.17 -1.29
C VAL A 184 5.94 11.45 -1.75
N GLU A 185 7.04 11.32 -2.47
CA GLU A 185 7.88 12.44 -2.92
C GLU A 185 7.74 12.66 -4.43
N LEU A 186 7.67 13.92 -4.85
CA LEU A 186 7.59 14.28 -6.26
C LEU A 186 8.96 14.73 -6.78
N ASN A 187 9.90 13.78 -6.85
CA ASN A 187 11.19 14.01 -7.49
C ASN A 187 11.07 14.37 -8.98
#